data_AF-W5NVQ1-F1
#
_entry.id   AF-W5NVQ1-F1
#
_cell.length_a   1.000
_cell.length_b   1.000
_cell.length_c   1.000
_cell.angle_alpha   90.00
_cell.angle_beta   90.00
_cell.angle_gamma   90.00
#
_symmetry.space_group_name_H-M   'P 1'
#
loop_
_entity.id
_entity.type
_entity.pdbx_description
1 polymer ?
#
loop_
_entity_poly.entity_id
_entity_poly.type
_entity_poly.pdbx_seq_one_letter_code
_entity_poly.pdbx_strand_id
1 'polypeptide(L)'
;SDLLRDGFGDKPLFYCLIAEVHNHQKPSGKVTVGFAMYYFTYDPWIGKLLYLEDFYVIQAYQSLGIGAEMLKRLSQIAIRSQCNCMHFLAVIWNQASIDYYTRRGALDLYSEEGWHLFRFNREELMDMAGEE
;
A
#
# COMPACT_ATOMS: atom_id res chain seq x y z
N SER A 1 19.93 6.64 6.37
CA SER A 1 18.55 6.89 5.93
C SER A 1 17.64 6.01 6.75
N ASP A 2 16.57 6.56 7.31
CA ASP A 2 15.61 5.80 8.13
C ASP A 2 14.96 4.65 7.36
N LEU A 3 14.74 4.82 6.05
CA LEU A 3 14.07 3.84 5.19
C LEU A 3 14.73 2.45 5.12
N LEU A 4 16.06 2.39 5.13
CA LEU A 4 16.77 1.10 5.12
C LEU A 4 16.66 0.38 6.47
N ARG A 5 16.77 1.13 7.57
CA ARG A 5 16.57 0.60 8.93
C ARG A 5 15.13 0.13 9.10
N ASP A 6 14.17 0.94 8.67
CA ASP A 6 12.75 0.73 8.91
C ASP A 6 12.15 -0.32 7.96
N GLY A 7 12.72 -0.51 6.76
CA GLY A 7 12.25 -1.53 5.81
C GLY A 7 13.02 -2.86 5.84
N PHE A 8 14.26 -2.88 6.34
CA PHE A 8 15.16 -4.05 6.23
C PHE A 8 15.89 -4.41 7.53
N GLY A 9 15.57 -3.75 8.66
CA GLY A 9 16.05 -4.14 9.97
C GLY A 9 15.32 -5.37 10.53
N ASP A 10 15.68 -5.78 11.74
CA ASP A 10 15.11 -6.98 12.41
C ASP A 10 13.60 -6.87 12.66
N LYS A 11 13.07 -5.64 12.73
CA LYS A 11 11.65 -5.34 12.94
C LYS A 11 11.19 -4.34 11.88
N PRO A 12 10.90 -4.79 10.65
CA PRO A 12 10.49 -3.91 9.58
C PRO A 12 9.12 -3.28 9.88
N LEU A 13 9.01 -1.97 9.68
CA LEU A 13 7.77 -1.21 9.78
C LEU A 13 6.89 -1.38 8.53
N PHE A 14 7.50 -1.66 7.38
CA PHE A 14 6.82 -1.89 6.11
C PHE A 14 7.55 -2.92 5.26
N TYR A 15 6.84 -3.40 4.24
CA TYR A 15 7.32 -4.34 3.25
C TYR A 15 7.07 -3.78 1.85
N CYS A 16 7.91 -4.16 0.88
CA CYS A 16 7.77 -3.73 -0.51
C CYS A 16 7.67 -4.92 -1.47
N LEU A 17 6.78 -4.80 -2.46
CA LEU A 17 6.82 -5.57 -3.69
C LEU A 17 7.37 -4.69 -4.81
N ILE A 18 8.27 -5.26 -5.61
CA ILE A 18 8.86 -4.59 -6.78
C ILE A 18 8.45 -5.36 -8.03
N ALA A 19 7.96 -4.64 -9.04
CA ALA A 19 7.77 -5.17 -10.39
C ALA A 19 9.01 -4.89 -11.23
N GLU A 20 9.62 -5.93 -11.76
CA GLU A 20 10.79 -5.84 -12.63
C GLU A 20 10.46 -6.38 -14.03
N VAL A 21 10.93 -5.70 -15.07
CA VAL A 21 10.91 -6.19 -16.45
C VAL A 21 12.33 -6.42 -16.94
N HIS A 22 12.50 -7.38 -17.85
CA HIS A 22 13.80 -7.62 -18.46
C HIS A 22 14.19 -6.46 -19.38
N ASN A 23 15.44 -6.04 -19.32
CA ASN A 23 15.99 -5.02 -20.21
C ASN A 23 17.46 -5.34 -20.51
N HIS A 24 17.71 -5.78 -21.75
CA HIS A 24 19.03 -6.14 -22.23
C HIS A 24 20.02 -4.96 -22.29
N GLN A 25 19.54 -3.72 -22.19
CA GLN A 25 20.38 -2.51 -22.18
C GLN A 25 20.88 -2.14 -20.76
N LYS A 26 20.37 -2.77 -19.70
CA LYS A 26 20.82 -2.54 -18.32
C LYS A 26 21.83 -3.61 -17.87
N PRO A 27 22.88 -3.24 -17.11
CA PRO A 27 23.87 -4.21 -16.60
C PRO A 27 23.26 -5.32 -15.74
N SER A 28 22.21 -5.02 -14.97
CA SER A 28 21.45 -5.98 -14.17
C SER A 28 20.50 -6.88 -14.98
N GLY A 29 20.31 -6.59 -16.28
CA GLY A 29 19.31 -7.23 -17.13
C GLY A 29 17.86 -6.90 -16.74
N LYS A 30 17.63 -6.02 -15.77
CA LYS A 30 16.29 -5.72 -15.23
C LYS A 30 16.07 -4.25 -14.93
N VAL A 31 14.83 -3.80 -15.07
CA VAL A 31 14.37 -2.46 -14.70
C VAL A 31 13.16 -2.57 -13.80
N THR A 32 13.21 -1.86 -12.67
CA THR A 32 12.05 -1.65 -11.80
C THR A 32 11.04 -0.74 -12.49
N VAL A 33 9.80 -1.20 -12.62
CA VAL A 33 8.71 -0.50 -13.32
C VAL A 33 7.48 -0.27 -12.45
N GLY A 34 7.48 -0.77 -11.22
CA GLY A 34 6.42 -0.52 -10.27
C GLY A 34 6.82 -0.98 -8.87
N PHE A 35 6.11 -0.47 -7.87
CA PHE A 35 6.26 -0.89 -6.50
C PHE A 35 4.93 -0.83 -5.74
N ALA A 36 4.83 -1.64 -4.68
CA ALA A 36 3.77 -1.53 -3.71
C ALA A 36 4.37 -1.61 -2.30
N MET A 37 4.05 -0.66 -1.44
CA MET A 37 4.46 -0.63 -0.04
C MET A 37 3.27 -0.99 0.83
N TYR A 38 3.46 -1.91 1.77
CA TYR A 38 2.39 -2.40 2.63
C TYR A 38 2.89 -2.75 4.02
N TYR A 39 1.97 -2.84 4.97
CA TYR A 39 2.21 -3.32 6.33
C TYR A 39 0.97 -4.02 6.86
N PHE A 40 1.03 -4.52 8.09
CA PHE A 40 -0.11 -5.18 8.74
C PHE A 40 -0.65 -4.29 9.85
N THR A 41 -1.97 -4.18 9.90
CA THR A 41 -2.69 -3.48 10.96
C THR A 41 -3.72 -4.42 11.59
N TYR A 42 -4.47 -3.90 12.55
CA TYR A 42 -5.45 -4.67 13.28
C TYR A 42 -6.72 -3.84 13.45
N ASP A 43 -7.86 -4.48 13.24
CA ASP A 43 -9.17 -3.95 13.55
C ASP A 43 -9.78 -4.79 14.70
N PRO A 44 -10.35 -4.16 15.75
CA PRO A 44 -10.89 -4.90 16.89
C PRO A 44 -12.05 -5.85 16.57
N TRP A 45 -12.77 -5.62 15.47
CA TRP A 45 -13.95 -6.39 15.07
C TRP A 45 -13.61 -7.51 14.09
N ILE A 46 -12.77 -7.20 13.10
CA ILE A 46 -12.44 -8.15 12.03
C ILE A 46 -11.04 -8.75 12.19
N GLY A 47 -10.22 -8.28 13.12
CA GLY A 47 -8.90 -8.82 13.41
C GLY A 47 -7.80 -8.29 12.48
N LYS A 48 -6.83 -9.15 12.16
CA LYS A 48 -5.64 -8.75 11.39
C LYS A 48 -6.01 -8.38 9.95
N LEU A 49 -5.40 -7.33 9.42
CA LEU A 49 -5.55 -6.91 8.03
C LEU A 49 -4.25 -6.43 7.39
N LEU A 50 -4.22 -6.41 6.05
CA LEU A 50 -3.12 -5.83 5.27
C LEU A 50 -3.47 -4.37 4.94
N TYR A 51 -2.55 -3.45 5.17
CA TYR A 51 -2.70 -2.07 4.74
C TYR A 51 -1.75 -1.80 3.57
N LEU A 52 -2.30 -1.43 2.41
CA LEU A 52 -1.56 -1.04 1.23
C LEU A 52 -1.39 0.48 1.25
N GLU A 53 -0.17 0.92 1.55
CA GLU A 53 0.19 2.33 1.76
C GLU A 53 0.41 3.05 0.42
N ASP A 54 1.30 2.49 -0.41
CA ASP A 54 1.62 3.05 -1.72
C ASP A 54 1.51 1.98 -2.79
N PHE A 55 1.01 2.37 -3.96
CA PHE A 55 0.89 1.50 -5.11
C PHE A 55 1.12 2.29 -6.40
N TYR A 56 2.17 1.93 -7.14
CA TYR A 56 2.54 2.67 -8.35
C TYR A 56 3.14 1.77 -9.42
N VAL A 57 2.76 2.06 -10.68
CA VAL A 57 3.37 1.50 -11.88
C VAL A 57 3.73 2.66 -12.80
N ILE A 58 4.97 2.69 -13.30
CA ILE A 58 5.46 3.70 -14.25
C ILE A 58 4.51 3.76 -15.44
N GLN A 59 4.13 4.97 -15.85
CA GLN A 59 3.12 5.22 -16.88
C GLN A 59 3.31 4.41 -18.17
N ALA A 60 4.56 4.31 -18.67
CA ALA A 60 4.88 3.54 -19.87
C ALA A 60 4.64 2.02 -19.76
N TYR A 61 4.47 1.52 -18.54
CA TYR A 61 4.24 0.10 -18.23
C TYR A 61 2.83 -0.17 -17.65
N GLN A 62 1.99 0.87 -17.57
CA GLN A 62 0.59 0.71 -17.20
C GLN A 62 -0.18 -0.03 -18.29
N SER A 63 -1.35 -0.59 -17.93
CA SER A 63 -2.20 -1.37 -18.83
C SER A 63 -1.58 -2.67 -19.39
N LEU A 64 -0.36 -3.03 -18.96
CA LEU A 64 0.31 -4.31 -19.28
C LEU A 64 -0.03 -5.44 -18.28
N GLY A 65 -1.02 -5.24 -17.41
CA GLY A 65 -1.41 -6.22 -16.38
C GLY A 65 -0.51 -6.26 -15.13
N ILE A 66 0.58 -5.47 -15.09
CA ILE A 66 1.52 -5.43 -13.95
C ILE A 66 0.79 -5.11 -12.64
N GLY A 67 -0.04 -4.08 -12.64
CA GLY A 67 -0.79 -3.70 -11.44
C GLY A 67 -1.76 -4.79 -10.96
N ALA A 68 -2.35 -5.54 -11.89
CA ALA A 68 -3.24 -6.64 -11.54
C ALA A 68 -2.46 -7.81 -10.91
N GLU A 69 -1.29 -8.16 -11.44
CA GLU A 69 -0.45 -9.21 -10.87
C GLU A 69 0.13 -8.80 -9.51
N MET A 70 0.49 -7.52 -9.32
CA MET A 70 0.92 -7.01 -8.02
C MET A 70 -0.19 -7.07 -6.97
N LEU A 71 -1.42 -6.66 -7.32
CA LEU A 71 -2.57 -6.80 -6.42
C LEU A 71 -2.85 -8.26 -6.09
N LYS A 72 -2.81 -9.16 -7.07
CA LYS A 72 -2.94 -10.61 -6.83
C LYS A 72 -1.87 -11.11 -5.87
N ARG A 73 -0.63 -10.63 -5.99
CA ARG A 73 0.45 -11.00 -5.07
C ARG A 73 0.20 -10.48 -3.65
N LEU A 74 -0.30 -9.26 -3.51
CA LEU A 74 -0.73 -8.70 -2.21
C LEU A 74 -1.88 -9.52 -1.61
N SER A 75 -2.88 -9.91 -2.40
CA SER A 75 -3.97 -10.79 -1.94
C SER A 75 -3.45 -12.13 -1.43
N GLN A 76 -2.48 -12.74 -2.12
CA GLN A 76 -1.84 -13.98 -1.64
C GLN A 76 -1.08 -13.77 -0.33
N ILE A 77 -0.43 -12.61 -0.15
CA ILE A 77 0.26 -12.26 1.10
C ILE A 77 -0.75 -12.09 2.23
N ALA A 78 -1.86 -11.37 1.99
CA ALA A 78 -2.93 -11.20 2.95
C ALA A 78 -3.49 -12.56 3.42
N ILE A 79 -3.84 -13.45 2.49
CA ILE A 79 -4.38 -14.79 2.82
C ILE A 79 -3.37 -15.62 3.62
N ARG A 80 -2.10 -15.71 3.17
CA ARG A 80 -1.06 -16.46 3.90
C ARG A 80 -0.77 -15.88 5.28
N SER A 81 -0.97 -14.58 5.45
CA SER A 81 -0.74 -13.87 6.70
C SER A 81 -1.97 -13.88 7.62
N GLN A 82 -3.03 -14.59 7.24
CA GLN A 82 -4.32 -14.66 7.94
C GLN A 82 -4.97 -13.29 8.14
N CYS A 83 -4.84 -12.41 7.14
CA CYS A 83 -5.56 -11.15 7.11
C CYS A 83 -6.99 -11.36 6.62
N ASN A 84 -7.95 -10.68 7.24
CA ASN A 84 -9.37 -10.76 6.87
C ASN A 84 -9.75 -9.79 5.75
N CYS A 85 -9.02 -8.69 5.60
CA CYS A 85 -9.22 -7.73 4.52
C CYS A 85 -7.91 -7.03 4.14
N MET A 86 -8.02 -6.18 3.12
CA MET A 86 -6.98 -5.25 2.71
C MET A 86 -7.55 -3.83 2.65
N HIS A 87 -6.97 -2.89 3.41
CA HIS A 87 -7.34 -1.47 3.38
C HIS A 87 -6.28 -0.67 2.62
N PHE A 88 -6.71 0.45 2.03
CA PHE A 88 -5.87 1.45 1.37
C PHE A 88 -6.65 2.75 1.22
N LEU A 89 -5.93 3.84 0.96
CA LEU A 89 -6.54 5.12 0.62
C LEU A 89 -6.45 5.34 -0.88
N ALA A 90 -7.57 5.73 -1.48
CA ALA A 90 -7.60 6.31 -2.80
C ALA A 90 -7.96 7.79 -2.66
N VAL A 91 -7.23 8.65 -3.37
CA VAL A 91 -7.54 10.08 -3.33
C VAL A 91 -8.78 10.36 -4.17
N ILE A 92 -9.73 11.11 -3.61
CA ILE A 92 -11.09 11.28 -4.15
C ILE A 92 -11.15 11.79 -5.59
N TRP A 93 -10.17 12.58 -6.04
CA TRP A 93 -10.14 13.10 -7.40
C TRP A 93 -9.62 12.10 -8.44
N ASN A 94 -9.12 10.94 -8.01
CA ASN A 94 -8.60 9.90 -8.89
C ASN A 94 -9.67 8.84 -9.19
N GLN A 95 -10.69 9.25 -9.95
CA GLN A 95 -11.82 8.38 -10.30
C GLN A 95 -11.36 7.09 -11.01
N ALA A 96 -10.32 7.17 -11.84
CA ALA A 96 -9.78 6.01 -12.53
C ALA A 96 -9.27 4.93 -11.57
N SER A 97 -8.58 5.30 -10.49
CA SER A 97 -8.18 4.37 -9.44
C SER A 97 -9.37 3.86 -8.64
N ILE A 98 -10.31 4.73 -8.26
CA ILE A 98 -11.54 4.33 -7.55
C ILE A 98 -12.29 3.26 -8.36
N ASP A 99 -12.59 3.52 -9.63
CA ASP A 99 -13.26 2.58 -10.53
C ASP A 99 -12.47 1.29 -10.74
N TYR A 100 -11.14 1.38 -10.74
CA TYR A 100 -10.27 0.20 -10.87
C TYR A 100 -10.39 -0.73 -9.66
N TYR A 101 -10.48 -0.18 -8.45
CA TYR A 101 -10.61 -0.96 -7.22
C TYR A 101 -12.04 -1.45 -6.98
N THR A 102 -13.06 -0.62 -7.20
CA THR A 102 -14.48 -0.99 -7.01
C THR A 102 -14.91 -2.12 -7.96
N ARG A 103 -14.45 -2.10 -9.23
CA ARG A 103 -14.65 -3.23 -10.16
C ARG A 103 -14.02 -4.55 -9.70
N ARG A 104 -13.12 -4.51 -8.72
CA ARG A 104 -12.50 -5.68 -8.08
C ARG A 104 -13.10 -6.02 -6.71
N GLY A 105 -14.23 -5.39 -6.35
CA GLY A 105 -14.95 -5.64 -5.12
C GLY A 105 -14.48 -4.82 -3.91
N ALA A 106 -13.66 -3.78 -4.10
CA ALA A 106 -13.37 -2.85 -3.02
C ALA A 106 -14.62 -2.03 -2.67
N LEU A 107 -14.87 -1.85 -1.38
CA LEU A 107 -15.93 -1.00 -0.84
C LEU A 107 -15.34 0.36 -0.45
N ASP A 108 -16.05 1.45 -0.77
CA ASP A 108 -15.67 2.78 -0.33
C ASP A 108 -16.20 3.02 1.09
N LEU A 109 -15.32 2.86 2.09
CA LEU A 109 -15.66 3.00 3.50
C LEU A 109 -16.09 4.42 3.88
N TYR A 110 -15.70 5.44 3.12
CA TYR A 110 -16.18 6.81 3.37
C TYR A 110 -17.67 6.90 3.08
N SER A 111 -18.11 6.42 1.92
CA SER A 111 -19.52 6.50 1.51
C SER A 111 -20.41 5.48 2.22
N GLU A 112 -19.91 4.28 2.49
CA GLU A 112 -20.71 3.18 3.06
C GLU A 112 -20.85 3.27 4.58
N GLU A 113 -19.78 3.71 5.27
CA GLU A 113 -19.70 3.66 6.73
C GLU A 113 -19.40 5.03 7.38
N GLY A 114 -19.11 6.07 6.59
CA GLY A 114 -18.88 7.42 7.09
C GLY A 114 -17.51 7.63 7.74
N TRP A 115 -16.50 6.83 7.39
CA TRP A 115 -15.17 6.94 7.98
C TRP A 115 -14.42 8.19 7.50
N HIS A 116 -13.88 8.94 8.45
CA HIS A 116 -12.96 10.04 8.18
C HIS A 116 -11.57 9.71 8.71
N LEU A 117 -10.54 9.93 7.89
CA LEU A 117 -9.15 9.86 8.33
C LEU A 117 -8.71 11.20 8.91
N PHE A 118 -8.34 11.22 10.17
CA PHE A 118 -7.76 12.39 10.85
C PHE A 118 -6.26 12.17 11.12
N ARG A 119 -5.49 13.26 11.12
CA ARG A 119 -4.06 13.26 11.43
C ARG A 119 -3.72 14.44 12.34
N PHE A 120 -3.04 14.17 13.43
CA PHE A 120 -2.25 15.15 14.17
C PHE A 120 -0.82 15.14 13.62
N ASN A 121 -0.23 16.29 13.32
CA ASN A 121 1.17 16.34 12.93
C ASN A 121 2.04 16.29 14.18
N ARG A 122 3.37 16.24 13.98
CA ARG A 122 4.33 16.12 15.08
C ARG A 122 4.18 17.24 16.11
N GLU A 123 3.91 18.47 15.69
CA GLU A 123 3.73 19.64 16.56
C GLU A 123 2.53 19.44 17.49
N GLU A 124 1.34 19.13 16.96
CA GLU A 124 0.17 18.92 17.82
C GLU A 124 0.32 17.71 18.76
N LEU A 125 1.08 16.69 18.33
CA LEU A 125 1.42 15.56 19.20
C LEU A 125 2.37 15.95 20.34
N MET A 126 3.35 16.83 20.07
CA MET A 126 4.27 17.37 21.08
C MET A 126 3.52 18.23 22.10
N ASP A 127 2.63 19.10 21.63
CA ASP A 127 1.77 19.93 22.49
C ASP A 127 0.93 19.09 23.45
N MET A 128 0.31 18.02 22.94
CA MET A 128 -0.48 17.10 23.77
C MET A 128 0.38 16.27 24.74
N ALA A 129 1.62 15.95 24.36
CA ALA A 129 2.55 15.22 25.23
C ALA A 129 3.13 16.10 26.34
N GLY A 130 3.11 17.43 26.18
CA GLY A 130 3.75 18.37 27.09
C GLY A 130 5.28 18.37 26.99
N GLU A 131 5.82 17.90 25.87
CA GLU A 131 7.25 17.95 25.55
C GLU A 131 7.50 19.16 24.63
N GLU A 132 8.35 20.11 25.05
CA GLU A 132 8.84 21.24 24.22
C GLU A 132 9.66 20.77 23.01
#